data_AF-A0A924PYG4-F1
#
_entry.id   AF-A0A924PYG4-F1
#
_cell.length_a   1.000
_cell.length_b   1.000
_cell.length_c   1.000
_cell.angle_alpha   90.00
_cell.angle_beta   90.00
_cell.angle_gamma   90.00
#
_symmetry.space_group_name_H-M   'P 1'
#
loop_
_entity.id
_entity.type
_entity.pdbx_description
1 polymer ?
#
loop_
_entity_poly.entity_id
_entity_poly.type
_entity_poly.pdbx_seq_one_letter_code
_entity_poly.pdbx_strand_id
1 'polypeptide(L)'
;VQCHGSQCGFCTPGFVMSLFGLYQNHTVRGEPISRQAAQDALSGNLCRCTGYKPILEAAASMDDFPAVRVDEAQLVSQLRQLASFGGPDMTAQSPIAYMAPRTLAGLLQARADHPQAQLVAGCTDVGLWVTKMLMEFGSVLDLTRVQELRQIETEPGRLRIGAAVPLTDAYAALVGHWPQLRVFANRFAGLPVRNAGTMGGNVANGSPIGDSMPLLIARGASVVVQGVRGARELPIEALYTGYRKNVMATDEVLAWIQVPLPAQKESRAAPDQPKQAHVPSGGSAAHPVASVGAEFMRVYKISKRFDDDISAICLALSMRIDNGRVVSASIGVGGVAATPVRARNTEAALQGQPWTLATVQLAISTLRAEFQPISDMRASAAYRSEVLGNLLQRFWFESQGLQAINLDSFALPEEIA
;
A
#
# COMPACT_ATOMS: atom_id res chain seq x y z
N VAL A 1 -3.22 19.65 -26.73
CA VAL A 1 -3.03 21.00 -27.31
C VAL A 1 -4.30 21.84 -27.21
N GLN A 2 -5.45 21.32 -27.66
CA GLN A 2 -6.74 22.05 -27.67
C GLN A 2 -7.17 22.59 -26.28
N CYS A 3 -6.91 21.85 -25.19
CA CYS A 3 -7.27 22.30 -23.83
C CYS A 3 -6.21 23.18 -23.15
N HIS A 4 -5.16 23.62 -23.85
CA HIS A 4 -4.06 24.39 -23.25
C HIS A 4 -3.36 23.71 -22.05
N GLY A 5 -3.29 22.36 -22.05
CA GLY A 5 -2.65 21.56 -21.01
C GLY A 5 -1.12 21.67 -20.90
N SER A 6 -0.50 22.67 -21.53
CA SER A 6 0.93 22.94 -21.47
C SER A 6 1.20 24.45 -21.49
N GLN A 7 2.24 24.88 -20.78
CA GLN A 7 2.77 26.25 -20.82
C GLN A 7 4.28 26.21 -21.14
N CYS A 8 5.13 25.91 -20.14
CA CYS A 8 6.59 25.85 -20.37
C CYS A 8 7.06 24.60 -21.13
N GLY A 9 6.20 23.59 -21.29
CA GLY A 9 6.51 22.36 -22.03
C GLY A 9 7.35 21.32 -21.28
N PHE A 10 8.10 21.69 -20.23
CA PHE A 10 9.07 20.77 -19.60
C PHE A 10 8.44 19.48 -19.05
N CYS A 11 7.32 19.59 -18.33
CA CYS A 11 6.64 18.41 -17.77
C CYS A 11 5.76 17.66 -18.80
N THR A 12 5.52 18.25 -19.97
CA THR A 12 4.52 17.77 -20.94
C THR A 12 4.80 16.34 -21.43
N PRO A 13 6.04 15.94 -21.77
CA PRO A 13 6.30 14.56 -22.19
C PRO A 13 5.86 13.52 -21.15
N GLY A 14 6.15 13.78 -19.87
CA GLY A 14 5.74 12.90 -18.78
C GLY A 14 4.21 12.81 -18.64
N PHE A 15 3.50 13.93 -18.72
CA PHE A 15 2.04 13.93 -18.70
C PHE A 15 1.44 13.19 -19.90
N VAL A 16 1.98 13.40 -21.11
CA VAL A 16 1.51 12.71 -22.32
C VAL A 16 1.67 11.20 -22.18
N MET A 17 2.79 10.71 -21.67
CA MET A 17 2.98 9.26 -21.49
C MET A 17 2.08 8.65 -20.41
N SER A 18 1.84 9.37 -19.30
CA SER A 18 0.87 8.93 -18.29
C SER A 18 -0.56 8.90 -18.85
N LEU A 19 -0.96 9.92 -19.61
CA LEU A 19 -2.27 9.98 -20.26
C LEU A 19 -2.41 8.92 -21.35
N PHE A 20 -1.34 8.63 -22.11
CA PHE A 20 -1.33 7.55 -23.08
C PHE A 20 -1.56 6.19 -22.41
N GLY A 21 -0.90 5.92 -21.28
CA GLY A 21 -1.15 4.71 -20.49
C GLY A 21 -2.60 4.64 -19.99
N LEU A 22 -3.15 5.74 -19.49
CA LEU A 22 -4.56 5.83 -19.08
C LEU A 22 -5.52 5.55 -20.25
N TYR A 23 -5.27 6.18 -21.40
CA TYR A 23 -6.04 6.03 -22.63
C TYR A 23 -6.08 4.59 -23.15
N GLN A 24 -4.92 3.91 -23.19
CA GLN A 24 -4.83 2.51 -23.61
C GLN A 24 -5.60 1.56 -22.67
N ASN A 25 -5.64 1.88 -21.38
CA ASN A 25 -6.28 1.03 -20.38
C ASN A 25 -7.77 1.32 -20.18
N HIS A 26 -8.28 2.47 -20.62
CA HIS A 26 -9.68 2.86 -20.48
C HIS A 26 -10.35 3.14 -21.82
N THR A 27 -10.07 4.29 -22.45
CA THR A 27 -10.72 4.75 -23.69
C THR A 27 -10.69 3.68 -24.78
N VAL A 28 -9.53 3.06 -25.02
CA VAL A 28 -9.37 2.00 -26.03
C VAL A 28 -10.23 0.77 -25.75
N ARG A 29 -10.53 0.50 -24.47
CA ARG A 29 -11.40 -0.59 -24.00
C ARG A 29 -12.88 -0.21 -23.94
N GLY A 30 -13.23 1.02 -24.32
CA GLY A 30 -14.60 1.54 -24.25
C GLY A 30 -15.02 1.98 -22.85
N GLU A 31 -14.07 2.17 -21.94
CA GLU A 31 -14.32 2.68 -20.60
C GLU A 31 -14.05 4.19 -20.56
N PRO A 32 -15.02 5.03 -20.15
CA PRO A 32 -14.82 6.47 -20.11
C PRO A 32 -13.87 6.88 -18.98
N ILE A 33 -13.07 7.93 -19.21
CA ILE A 33 -12.11 8.42 -18.23
C ILE A 33 -12.80 9.39 -17.26
N SER A 34 -12.97 8.93 -16.01
CA SER A 34 -13.42 9.80 -14.93
C SER A 34 -12.31 10.78 -14.50
N ARG A 35 -12.72 11.92 -13.93
CA ARG A 35 -11.78 12.89 -13.32
C ARG A 35 -10.90 12.24 -12.25
N GLN A 36 -11.46 11.34 -11.44
CA GLN A 36 -10.72 10.63 -10.40
C GLN A 36 -9.66 9.70 -11.00
N ALA A 37 -10.01 8.95 -12.05
CA ALA A 37 -9.05 8.08 -12.74
C ALA A 37 -7.88 8.89 -13.33
N ALA A 38 -8.18 10.05 -13.92
CA ALA A 38 -7.14 10.97 -14.39
C ALA A 38 -6.25 11.50 -13.26
N GLN A 39 -6.82 11.89 -12.11
CA GLN A 39 -6.04 12.31 -10.94
C GLN A 39 -5.13 11.20 -10.42
N ASP A 40 -5.65 9.98 -10.28
CA ASP A 40 -4.89 8.82 -9.80
C ASP A 40 -3.73 8.49 -10.75
N ALA A 41 -3.98 8.51 -12.06
CA ALA A 41 -2.95 8.24 -13.08
C ALA A 41 -1.88 9.32 -13.15
N LEU A 42 -2.24 10.58 -12.87
CA LEU A 42 -1.35 11.73 -12.90
C LEU A 42 -0.72 12.06 -11.54
N SER A 43 -0.99 11.28 -10.50
CA SER A 43 -0.50 11.50 -9.13
C SER A 43 1.03 11.64 -9.02
N GLY A 44 1.78 11.02 -9.93
CA GLY A 44 3.24 11.11 -10.01
C GLY A 44 3.79 12.19 -10.95
N ASN A 45 2.93 12.99 -11.59
CA ASN A 45 3.32 14.01 -12.56
C ASN A 45 3.17 15.41 -11.95
N LEU A 46 4.27 16.16 -11.87
CA LEU A 46 4.26 17.51 -11.30
C LEU A 46 4.22 18.57 -12.41
N CYS A 47 3.27 19.49 -12.29
CA CYS A 47 3.22 20.72 -13.08
C CYS A 47 3.20 21.93 -12.17
N ARG A 48 4.02 22.93 -12.47
CA ARG A 48 4.05 24.21 -11.73
C ARG A 48 3.33 25.35 -12.45
N CYS A 49 3.06 25.22 -13.74
CA CYS A 49 2.56 26.30 -14.57
C CYS A 49 1.05 26.27 -14.78
N THR A 50 0.48 25.10 -15.08
CA THR A 50 -0.90 24.99 -15.60
C THR A 50 -1.99 25.03 -14.54
N GLY A 51 -1.65 24.79 -13.27
CA GLY A 51 -2.65 24.60 -12.22
C GLY A 51 -3.50 23.31 -12.39
N TYR A 52 -3.04 22.35 -13.21
CA TYR A 52 -3.63 21.03 -13.48
C TYR A 52 -5.00 20.99 -14.17
N LYS A 53 -5.89 21.97 -13.94
CA LYS A 53 -7.23 22.03 -14.56
C LYS A 53 -7.24 21.73 -16.08
N PRO A 54 -6.45 22.43 -16.92
CA PRO A 54 -6.44 22.17 -18.37
C PRO A 54 -5.87 20.79 -18.76
N ILE A 55 -5.07 20.17 -17.90
CA ILE A 55 -4.55 18.81 -18.12
C ILE A 55 -5.64 17.78 -17.84
N LEU A 56 -6.41 17.96 -16.76
CA LEU A 56 -7.53 17.08 -16.43
C LEU A 56 -8.66 17.20 -17.46
N GLU A 57 -8.89 18.40 -17.99
CA GLU A 57 -9.83 18.61 -19.12
C GLU A 57 -9.35 17.86 -20.37
N ALA A 58 -8.05 17.93 -20.70
CA ALA A 58 -7.49 17.17 -21.81
C ALA A 58 -7.61 15.65 -21.62
N ALA A 59 -7.53 15.16 -20.38
CA ALA A 59 -7.70 13.74 -20.08
C ALA A 59 -9.15 13.28 -20.31
N ALA A 60 -10.12 14.08 -19.87
CA ALA A 60 -11.55 13.78 -20.03
C ALA A 60 -12.02 13.88 -21.49
N SER A 61 -11.38 14.70 -22.32
CA SER A 61 -11.72 14.82 -23.74
C SER A 61 -11.12 13.73 -24.63
N MET A 62 -10.30 12.81 -24.09
CA MET A 62 -9.66 11.78 -24.94
C MET A 62 -10.68 10.81 -25.56
N ASP A 63 -11.84 10.65 -24.91
CA ASP A 63 -12.94 9.79 -25.39
C ASP A 63 -13.67 10.39 -26.60
N ASP A 64 -13.49 11.69 -26.89
CA ASP A 64 -14.07 12.37 -28.05
C ASP A 64 -13.35 12.01 -29.37
N PHE A 65 -12.20 11.33 -29.29
CA PHE A 65 -11.36 10.98 -30.42
C PHE A 65 -11.45 9.50 -30.77
N PRO A 66 -11.27 9.12 -32.05
CA PRO A 66 -11.20 7.72 -32.45
C PRO A 66 -10.15 6.95 -31.66
N ALA A 67 -10.51 5.75 -31.19
CA ALA A 67 -9.61 4.87 -30.46
C ALA A 67 -8.43 4.41 -31.34
N VAL A 68 -7.20 4.78 -30.97
CA VAL A 68 -5.97 4.32 -31.61
C VAL A 68 -5.33 3.26 -30.72
N ARG A 69 -5.36 2.01 -31.16
CA ARG A 69 -4.87 0.88 -30.36
C ARG A 69 -3.41 0.57 -30.69
N VAL A 70 -2.62 0.27 -29.66
CA VAL A 70 -1.35 -0.42 -29.83
C VAL A 70 -1.63 -1.87 -30.25
N ASP A 71 -0.96 -2.34 -31.30
CA ASP A 71 -0.99 -3.76 -31.68
C ASP A 71 -0.11 -4.56 -30.71
N GLU A 72 -0.71 -4.95 -29.58
CA GLU A 72 -0.03 -5.72 -28.53
C GLU A 72 0.46 -7.07 -29.04
N ALA A 73 -0.27 -7.72 -29.95
CA ALA A 73 0.09 -9.03 -30.48
C ALA A 73 1.35 -8.95 -31.34
N GLN A 74 1.42 -7.96 -32.23
CA GLN A 74 2.60 -7.69 -33.04
C GLN A 74 3.80 -7.33 -32.15
N LEU A 75 3.61 -6.43 -31.19
CA LEU A 75 4.67 -6.01 -30.28
C LEU A 75 5.22 -7.18 -29.46
N VAL A 76 4.37 -8.03 -28.90
CA VAL A 76 4.78 -9.25 -28.18
C VAL A 76 5.54 -10.20 -29.09
N SER A 77 5.12 -10.38 -30.34
CA SER A 77 5.84 -11.19 -31.32
C SER A 77 7.25 -10.65 -31.57
N GLN A 78 7.38 -9.34 -31.78
CA GLN A 78 8.68 -8.67 -31.97
C GLN A 78 9.59 -8.80 -30.74
N LEU A 79 9.04 -8.65 -29.54
CA LEU A 79 9.79 -8.83 -28.29
C LEU A 79 10.27 -10.27 -28.08
N ARG A 80 9.46 -11.27 -28.42
CA ARG A 80 9.87 -12.69 -28.38
C ARG A 80 10.97 -12.98 -29.38
N GLN A 81 10.91 -12.39 -30.58
CA GLN A 81 12.00 -12.47 -31.56
C GLN A 81 13.28 -11.85 -30.99
N LEU A 82 13.22 -10.63 -30.43
CA LEU A 82 14.36 -9.99 -29.76
C LEU A 82 14.98 -10.85 -28.66
N ALA A 83 14.17 -11.51 -27.83
CA ALA A 83 14.66 -12.41 -26.79
C ALA A 83 15.38 -13.65 -27.35
N SER A 84 14.99 -14.11 -28.55
CA SER A 84 15.59 -15.29 -29.20
C SER A 84 16.95 -15.02 -29.84
N PHE A 85 17.28 -13.75 -30.14
CA PHE A 85 18.58 -13.40 -30.72
C PHE A 85 19.75 -13.50 -29.73
N GLY A 86 19.47 -13.77 -28.44
CA GLY A 86 20.47 -13.70 -27.39
C GLY A 86 20.94 -12.26 -27.22
N GLY A 87 20.56 -11.61 -26.11
CA GLY A 87 21.14 -10.30 -25.81
C GLY A 87 22.67 -10.44 -25.74
N PRO A 88 23.45 -9.40 -26.10
CA PRO A 88 24.88 -9.41 -25.82
C PRO A 88 25.09 -9.81 -24.37
N ASP A 89 26.05 -10.69 -24.12
CA ASP A 89 26.40 -11.11 -22.77
C ASP A 89 27.01 -9.92 -22.04
N MET A 90 26.14 -9.05 -21.52
CA MET A 90 26.50 -7.82 -20.81
C MET A 90 27.34 -8.11 -19.57
N THR A 91 27.36 -9.37 -19.10
CA THR A 91 28.22 -9.80 -17.99
C THR A 91 29.70 -9.82 -18.37
N ALA A 92 30.04 -9.99 -19.66
CA ALA A 92 31.42 -10.07 -20.12
C ALA A 92 32.10 -8.70 -20.32
N GLN A 93 31.33 -7.60 -20.40
CA GLN A 93 31.85 -6.25 -20.67
C GLN A 93 31.49 -5.20 -19.61
N SER A 94 30.63 -5.55 -18.65
CA SER A 94 30.25 -4.65 -17.55
C SER A 94 31.23 -4.81 -16.37
N PRO A 95 31.75 -3.70 -15.79
CA PRO A 95 32.52 -3.77 -14.55
C PRO A 95 31.67 -4.25 -13.35
N ILE A 96 30.34 -4.29 -13.50
CA ILE A 96 29.38 -4.76 -12.50
C ILE A 96 28.85 -6.14 -12.92
N ALA A 97 28.98 -7.13 -12.03
CA ALA A 97 28.36 -8.44 -12.22
C ALA A 97 26.84 -8.35 -11.97
N TYR A 98 26.04 -8.40 -13.03
CA TYR A 98 24.57 -8.34 -12.95
C TYR A 98 23.96 -9.73 -13.17
N MET A 99 23.30 -10.26 -12.15
CA MET A 99 22.67 -11.58 -12.15
C MET A 99 21.16 -11.44 -12.12
N ALA A 100 20.45 -12.10 -13.04
CA ALA A 100 18.98 -12.03 -13.15
C ALA A 100 18.35 -13.43 -13.26
N PRO A 101 18.36 -14.22 -12.16
CA PRO A 101 17.79 -15.55 -12.14
C PRO A 101 16.30 -15.53 -12.48
N ARG A 102 15.81 -16.63 -13.07
CA ARG A 102 14.40 -16.77 -13.49
C ARG A 102 13.57 -17.67 -12.59
N THR A 103 14.22 -18.42 -11.70
CA THR A 103 13.58 -19.35 -10.76
C THR A 103 14.04 -19.05 -9.35
N LEU A 104 13.23 -19.39 -8.35
CA LEU A 104 13.54 -19.18 -6.95
C LEU A 104 14.77 -20.01 -6.56
N ALA A 105 14.85 -21.26 -7.00
CA ALA A 105 16.03 -22.10 -6.76
C ALA A 105 17.33 -21.45 -7.29
N GLY A 106 17.29 -20.89 -8.51
CA GLY A 106 18.43 -20.17 -9.09
C GLY A 106 18.79 -18.90 -8.32
N LEU A 107 17.79 -18.17 -7.82
CA LEU A 107 18.01 -17.00 -6.96
C LEU A 107 18.70 -17.37 -5.64
N LEU A 108 18.21 -18.41 -4.97
CA LEU A 108 18.76 -18.84 -3.68
C LEU A 108 20.20 -19.31 -3.84
N GLN A 109 20.50 -20.07 -4.90
CA GLN A 109 21.87 -20.48 -5.21
C GLN A 109 22.77 -19.28 -5.47
N ALA A 110 22.35 -18.35 -6.34
CA ALA A 110 23.11 -17.13 -6.62
C ALA A 110 23.32 -16.27 -5.37
N ARG A 111 22.33 -16.20 -4.47
CA ARG A 111 22.45 -15.49 -3.18
C ARG A 111 23.45 -16.16 -2.24
N ALA A 112 23.49 -17.49 -2.20
CA ALA A 112 24.46 -18.23 -1.40
C ALA A 112 25.90 -18.08 -1.93
N ASP A 113 26.07 -18.09 -3.26
CA ASP A 113 27.37 -17.92 -3.92
C ASP A 113 27.87 -16.46 -3.84
N HIS A 114 26.94 -15.49 -3.82
CA HIS A 114 27.24 -14.06 -3.78
C HIS A 114 26.50 -13.32 -2.64
N PRO A 115 26.84 -13.60 -1.37
CA PRO A 115 26.12 -13.04 -0.21
C PRO A 115 26.27 -11.51 -0.07
N GLN A 116 27.25 -10.92 -0.73
CA GLN A 116 27.48 -9.46 -0.76
C GLN A 116 26.79 -8.77 -1.94
N ALA A 117 26.19 -9.51 -2.88
CA ALA A 117 25.49 -8.91 -4.00
C ALA A 117 24.31 -8.05 -3.51
N GLN A 118 24.15 -6.87 -4.09
CA GLN A 118 23.02 -6.01 -3.76
C GLN A 118 21.76 -6.61 -4.37
N LEU A 119 20.81 -7.02 -3.53
CA LEU A 119 19.50 -7.45 -3.98
C LEU A 119 18.72 -6.25 -4.54
N VAL A 120 18.15 -6.40 -5.72
CA VAL A 120 17.30 -5.38 -6.34
C VAL A 120 16.01 -5.98 -6.87
N ALA A 121 14.96 -5.18 -6.85
CA ALA A 121 13.70 -5.45 -7.52
C ALA A 121 13.30 -4.19 -8.32
N GLY A 122 12.28 -3.45 -7.85
CA GLY A 122 11.83 -2.22 -8.52
C GLY A 122 12.81 -1.05 -8.54
N CYS A 123 13.94 -1.14 -7.84
CA CYS A 123 14.98 -0.09 -7.74
C CYS A 123 14.49 1.30 -7.29
N THR A 124 13.29 1.43 -6.71
CA THR A 124 12.73 2.72 -6.28
C THR A 124 13.38 3.28 -5.00
N ASP A 125 14.06 2.45 -4.21
CA ASP A 125 14.95 2.86 -3.11
C ASP A 125 16.42 2.78 -3.53
N VAL A 126 16.88 1.62 -3.99
CA VAL A 126 18.31 1.39 -4.35
C VAL A 126 18.78 2.34 -5.46
N GLY A 127 17.92 2.70 -6.41
CA GLY A 127 18.26 3.68 -7.45
C GLY A 127 18.63 5.05 -6.88
N LEU A 128 18.12 5.43 -5.71
CA LEU A 128 18.52 6.67 -5.02
C LEU A 128 19.91 6.54 -4.39
N TRP A 129 20.31 5.33 -3.98
CA TRP A 129 21.66 5.09 -3.45
C TRP A 129 22.70 5.34 -4.55
N VAL A 130 22.41 4.93 -5.79
CA VAL A 130 23.26 5.23 -6.94
C VAL A 130 23.16 6.70 -7.33
N THR A 131 21.95 7.20 -7.62
CA THR A 131 21.79 8.53 -8.25
C THR A 131 21.96 9.72 -7.31
N LYS A 132 21.75 9.53 -6.00
CA LYS A 132 21.84 10.60 -4.99
C LYS A 132 22.95 10.39 -3.98
N MET A 133 23.23 9.15 -3.60
CA MET A 133 24.33 8.84 -2.68
C MET A 133 25.62 8.45 -3.41
N LEU A 134 25.59 8.34 -4.74
CA LEU A 134 26.73 7.98 -5.58
C LEU A 134 27.39 6.65 -5.15
N MET A 135 26.59 5.73 -4.62
CA MET A 135 27.04 4.39 -4.24
C MET A 135 27.25 3.53 -5.48
N GLU A 136 28.29 2.71 -5.43
CA GLU A 136 28.61 1.72 -6.45
C GLU A 136 28.47 0.32 -5.88
N PHE A 137 27.92 -0.61 -6.69
CA PHE A 137 27.78 -2.02 -6.32
C PHE A 137 28.62 -2.86 -7.26
N GLY A 138 29.55 -3.64 -6.72
CA GLY A 138 30.37 -4.56 -7.52
C GLY A 138 29.56 -5.73 -8.12
N SER A 139 28.44 -6.09 -7.47
CA SER A 139 27.51 -7.09 -8.00
C SER A 139 26.07 -6.79 -7.58
N VAL A 140 25.13 -7.16 -8.46
CA VAL A 140 23.69 -6.93 -8.31
C VAL A 140 22.96 -8.23 -8.62
N LEU A 141 21.99 -8.58 -7.77
CA LEU A 141 21.10 -9.73 -7.95
C LEU A 141 19.66 -9.24 -8.12
N ASP A 142 19.14 -9.35 -9.33
CA ASP A 142 17.80 -8.89 -9.74
C ASP A 142 16.74 -9.98 -9.54
N LEU A 143 15.74 -9.67 -8.72
CA LEU A 143 14.62 -10.55 -8.40
C LEU A 143 13.45 -10.43 -9.37
N THR A 144 13.40 -9.40 -10.24
CA THR A 144 12.22 -9.09 -11.07
C THR A 144 11.91 -10.12 -12.15
N ARG A 145 12.80 -11.09 -12.39
CA ARG A 145 12.60 -12.18 -13.36
C ARG A 145 12.27 -13.52 -12.71
N VAL A 146 12.32 -13.61 -11.38
CA VAL A 146 12.01 -14.84 -10.64
C VAL A 146 10.51 -15.08 -10.68
N GLN A 147 10.07 -16.11 -11.41
CA GLN A 147 8.67 -16.33 -11.74
C GLN A 147 7.80 -16.54 -10.50
N GLU A 148 8.30 -17.31 -9.53
CA GLU A 148 7.62 -17.64 -8.28
C GLU A 148 7.41 -16.39 -7.43
N LEU A 149 8.41 -15.51 -7.35
CA LEU A 149 8.32 -14.28 -6.54
C LEU A 149 7.42 -13.20 -7.14
N ARG A 150 6.87 -13.42 -8.33
CA ARG A 150 5.92 -12.52 -9.00
C ARG A 150 4.47 -13.00 -8.88
N GLN A 151 4.22 -14.08 -8.16
CA GLN A 151 2.88 -14.63 -7.99
C GLN A 151 2.15 -14.00 -6.81
N ILE A 152 0.83 -13.94 -6.94
CA ILE A 152 -0.11 -13.71 -5.85
C ILE A 152 -0.98 -14.97 -5.78
N GLU A 153 -0.96 -15.64 -4.63
CA GLU A 153 -1.65 -16.93 -4.45
C GLU A 153 -2.66 -16.80 -3.30
N THR A 154 -3.90 -17.21 -3.56
CA THR A 154 -4.92 -17.31 -2.52
C THR A 154 -5.02 -18.75 -2.06
N GLU A 155 -4.64 -18.99 -0.80
CA GLU A 155 -4.74 -20.29 -0.13
C GLU A 155 -5.85 -20.25 0.93
N PRO A 156 -6.31 -21.42 1.41
CA PRO A 156 -7.25 -21.47 2.53
C PRO A 156 -6.74 -20.67 3.74
N GLY A 157 -7.43 -19.56 4.06
CA GLY A 157 -7.13 -18.71 5.21
C GLY A 157 -5.96 -17.74 5.04
N ARG A 158 -5.28 -17.65 3.88
CA ARG A 158 -4.20 -16.68 3.67
C ARG A 158 -4.02 -16.26 2.20
N LEU A 159 -3.59 -15.01 2.01
CA LEU A 159 -3.11 -14.46 0.75
C LEU A 159 -1.58 -14.44 0.79
N ARG A 160 -0.92 -15.07 -0.18
CA ARG A 160 0.53 -15.06 -0.33
C ARG A 160 0.93 -14.13 -1.47
N ILE A 161 1.80 -13.17 -1.17
CA ILE A 161 2.29 -12.17 -2.11
C ILE A 161 3.80 -12.38 -2.27
N GLY A 162 4.25 -12.69 -3.48
CA GLY A 162 5.67 -12.85 -3.78
C GLY A 162 6.43 -11.53 -3.65
N ALA A 163 7.71 -11.60 -3.27
CA ALA A 163 8.52 -10.42 -2.98
C ALA A 163 8.75 -9.48 -4.18
N ALA A 164 8.68 -10.01 -5.40
CA ALA A 164 8.85 -9.27 -6.65
C ALA A 164 7.52 -8.79 -7.27
N VAL A 165 6.38 -9.00 -6.59
CA VAL A 165 5.08 -8.47 -7.02
C VAL A 165 5.09 -6.92 -6.95
N PRO A 166 4.75 -6.21 -8.05
CA PRO A 166 4.61 -4.76 -8.05
C PRO A 166 3.61 -4.28 -6.98
N LEU A 167 3.85 -3.12 -6.40
CA LEU A 167 2.99 -2.54 -5.37
C LEU A 167 1.56 -2.33 -5.89
N THR A 168 1.40 -1.94 -7.17
CA THR A 168 0.08 -1.80 -7.80
C THR A 168 -0.74 -3.10 -7.69
N ASP A 169 -0.13 -4.24 -8.03
CA ASP A 169 -0.80 -5.55 -8.03
C ASP A 169 -1.02 -6.06 -6.61
N ALA A 170 -0.01 -5.92 -5.74
CA ALA A 170 -0.11 -6.31 -4.33
C ALA A 170 -1.22 -5.53 -3.61
N TYR A 171 -1.29 -4.21 -3.80
CA TYR A 171 -2.38 -3.41 -3.23
C TYR A 171 -3.72 -3.73 -3.87
N ALA A 172 -3.80 -4.01 -5.18
CA ALA A 172 -5.04 -4.42 -5.82
C ALA A 172 -5.59 -5.72 -5.20
N ALA A 173 -4.72 -6.72 -4.95
CA ALA A 173 -5.10 -7.95 -4.28
C ALA A 173 -5.60 -7.71 -2.84
N LEU A 174 -4.90 -6.88 -2.07
CA LEU A 174 -5.35 -6.49 -0.72
C LEU A 174 -6.71 -5.77 -0.76
N VAL A 175 -6.91 -4.83 -1.69
CA VAL A 175 -8.18 -4.11 -1.84
C VAL A 175 -9.32 -5.03 -2.29
N GLY A 176 -9.02 -6.09 -3.04
CA GLY A 176 -10.02 -7.12 -3.39
C GLY A 176 -10.65 -7.80 -2.17
N HIS A 177 -9.86 -8.00 -1.11
CA HIS A 177 -10.35 -8.55 0.18
C HIS A 177 -10.84 -7.49 1.15
N TRP A 178 -10.27 -6.28 1.11
CA TRP A 178 -10.61 -5.15 1.98
C TRP A 178 -10.83 -3.87 1.15
N PRO A 179 -12.02 -3.69 0.54
CA PRO A 179 -12.30 -2.55 -0.35
C PRO A 179 -12.04 -1.18 0.27
N GLN A 180 -12.20 -1.06 1.60
CA GLN A 180 -11.91 0.16 2.36
C GLN A 180 -10.45 0.61 2.28
N LEU A 181 -9.52 -0.26 1.88
CA LEU A 181 -8.10 0.09 1.70
C LEU A 181 -7.83 0.86 0.40
N ARG A 182 -8.82 1.01 -0.50
CA ARG A 182 -8.63 1.66 -1.82
C ARG A 182 -7.97 3.03 -1.72
N VAL A 183 -8.47 3.90 -0.85
CA VAL A 183 -7.94 5.26 -0.68
C VAL A 183 -6.49 5.22 -0.17
N PHE A 184 -6.21 4.33 0.77
CA PHE A 184 -4.85 4.16 1.30
C PHE A 184 -3.88 3.65 0.23
N ALA A 185 -4.27 2.64 -0.53
CA ALA A 185 -3.49 2.08 -1.64
C ALA A 185 -3.14 3.15 -2.70
N ASN A 186 -4.12 3.98 -3.09
CA ASN A 186 -3.92 5.03 -4.08
C ASN A 186 -2.95 6.13 -3.61
N ARG A 187 -2.80 6.29 -2.30
CA ARG A 187 -1.89 7.27 -1.68
C ARG A 187 -0.46 6.75 -1.48
N PHE A 188 -0.18 5.50 -1.79
CA PHE A 188 1.20 4.99 -1.75
C PHE A 188 1.97 5.52 -2.95
N ALA A 189 2.84 6.53 -2.77
CA ALA A 189 3.61 7.17 -3.84
C ALA A 189 2.74 7.63 -5.04
N GLY A 190 3.37 7.99 -6.16
CA GLY A 190 2.71 8.13 -7.46
C GLY A 190 2.60 6.78 -8.20
N LEU A 191 1.68 6.70 -9.17
CA LEU A 191 1.45 5.47 -9.96
C LEU A 191 2.72 4.87 -10.60
N PRO A 192 3.65 5.65 -11.20
CA PRO A 192 4.87 5.07 -11.78
C PRO A 192 5.75 4.35 -10.74
N VAL A 193 5.83 4.88 -9.51
CA VAL A 193 6.58 4.24 -8.42
C VAL A 193 5.88 2.96 -7.98
N ARG A 194 4.55 2.92 -7.92
CA ARG A 194 3.81 1.69 -7.59
C ARG A 194 3.94 0.59 -8.65
N ASN A 195 4.02 0.97 -9.93
CA ASN A 195 4.20 0.03 -11.03
C ASN A 195 5.62 -0.57 -11.08
N ALA A 196 6.62 0.14 -10.54
CA ALA A 196 8.00 -0.33 -10.50
C ALA A 196 8.37 -0.99 -9.16
N GLY A 197 8.11 -0.31 -8.05
CA GLY A 197 8.42 -0.79 -6.70
C GLY A 197 7.64 -2.06 -6.35
N THR A 198 8.22 -2.93 -5.54
CA THR A 198 7.62 -4.22 -5.17
C THR A 198 7.25 -4.29 -3.69
N MET A 199 6.25 -5.11 -3.35
CA MET A 199 5.83 -5.31 -1.97
C MET A 199 6.99 -5.86 -1.11
N GLY A 200 7.73 -6.85 -1.62
CA GLY A 200 8.90 -7.39 -0.92
C GLY A 200 10.03 -6.39 -0.78
N GLY A 201 10.29 -5.56 -1.79
CA GLY A 201 11.27 -4.48 -1.69
C GLY A 201 10.90 -3.47 -0.59
N ASN A 202 9.61 -3.12 -0.49
CA ASN A 202 9.15 -2.22 0.56
C ASN A 202 9.29 -2.82 1.97
N VAL A 203 8.89 -4.08 2.14
CA VAL A 203 9.01 -4.80 3.42
C VAL A 203 10.47 -5.04 3.80
N ALA A 204 11.32 -5.46 2.86
CA ALA A 204 12.73 -5.75 3.13
C ALA A 204 13.56 -4.49 3.45
N ASN A 205 13.21 -3.34 2.85
CA ASN A 205 13.84 -2.04 3.16
C ASN A 205 13.66 -1.64 4.63
N GLY A 206 12.52 -1.99 5.24
CA GLY A 206 12.28 -1.77 6.67
C GLY A 206 12.33 -0.31 7.10
N SER A 207 11.94 0.59 6.21
CA SER A 207 11.88 2.02 6.51
C SER A 207 10.79 2.30 7.56
N PRO A 208 11.08 3.04 8.64
CA PRO A 208 10.09 3.34 9.69
C PRO A 208 8.87 4.12 9.20
N ILE A 209 9.00 4.79 8.05
CA ILE A 209 7.98 5.62 7.41
C ILE A 209 7.35 4.93 6.19
N GLY A 210 7.65 3.65 5.95
CA GLY A 210 7.01 2.90 4.86
C GLY A 210 5.58 2.51 5.23
N ASP A 211 4.66 2.69 4.29
CA ASP A 211 3.22 2.61 4.56
C ASP A 211 2.68 1.17 4.60
N SER A 212 3.24 0.23 3.83
CA SER A 212 2.68 -1.12 3.76
C SER A 212 2.81 -1.88 5.08
N MET A 213 3.92 -1.69 5.80
CA MET A 213 4.27 -2.50 6.97
C MET A 213 3.29 -2.29 8.14
N PRO A 214 2.87 -1.06 8.51
CA PRO A 214 1.79 -0.86 9.49
C PRO A 214 0.50 -1.61 9.13
N LEU A 215 0.06 -1.56 7.86
CA LEU A 215 -1.11 -2.32 7.40
C LEU A 215 -0.90 -3.83 7.57
N LEU A 216 0.25 -4.34 7.14
CA LEU A 216 0.58 -5.76 7.23
C LEU A 216 0.68 -6.24 8.69
N ILE A 217 1.27 -5.44 9.58
CA ILE A 217 1.29 -5.68 11.03
C ILE A 217 -0.14 -5.75 11.58
N ALA A 218 -0.98 -4.77 11.26
CA ALA A 218 -2.37 -4.73 11.71
C ALA A 218 -3.19 -5.93 11.19
N ARG A 219 -2.85 -6.47 10.01
CA ARG A 219 -3.43 -7.72 9.49
C ARG A 219 -2.83 -9.00 10.09
N GLY A 220 -1.81 -8.90 10.94
CA GLY A 220 -1.11 -10.06 11.49
C GLY A 220 -0.34 -10.85 10.42
N ALA A 221 0.19 -10.15 9.42
CA ALA A 221 0.96 -10.78 8.35
C ALA A 221 2.28 -11.38 8.86
N SER A 222 2.72 -12.44 8.20
CA SER A 222 4.05 -13.02 8.36
C SER A 222 4.87 -12.85 7.09
N VAL A 223 6.18 -13.00 7.20
CA VAL A 223 7.11 -13.03 6.07
C VAL A 223 7.84 -14.35 6.04
N VAL A 224 8.09 -14.86 4.84
CA VAL A 224 8.93 -16.03 4.60
C VAL A 224 10.29 -15.55 4.13
N VAL A 225 11.29 -15.87 4.94
CA VAL A 225 12.70 -15.66 4.59
C VAL A 225 13.28 -17.02 4.20
N GLN A 226 14.01 -17.06 3.09
CA GLN A 226 14.43 -18.31 2.48
C GLN A 226 15.87 -18.24 1.99
N GLY A 227 16.63 -19.31 2.24
CA GLY A 227 17.97 -19.57 1.71
C GLY A 227 18.03 -20.97 1.10
N VAL A 228 19.21 -21.39 0.64
CA VAL A 228 19.42 -22.76 0.09
C VAL A 228 19.18 -23.87 1.13
N ARG A 229 19.31 -23.53 2.42
CA ARG A 229 19.16 -24.47 3.55
C ARG A 229 17.70 -24.68 3.99
N GLY A 230 16.76 -23.88 3.47
CA GLY A 230 15.36 -23.94 3.83
C GLY A 230 14.71 -22.57 3.97
N ALA A 231 13.47 -22.57 4.45
CA ALA A 231 12.67 -21.38 4.69
C ALA A 231 12.25 -21.29 6.16
N ARG A 232 12.10 -20.06 6.65
CA ARG A 232 11.53 -19.78 7.96
C ARG A 232 10.50 -18.67 7.85
N GLU A 233 9.45 -18.81 8.64
CA GLU A 233 8.36 -17.83 8.73
C GLU A 233 8.46 -17.08 10.05
N LEU A 234 8.25 -15.76 10.00
CA LEU A 234 8.21 -14.91 11.18
C LEU A 234 7.12 -13.83 11.03
N PRO A 235 6.52 -13.36 12.13
CA PRO A 235 5.68 -12.17 12.10
C PRO A 235 6.44 -11.01 11.46
N ILE A 236 5.78 -10.20 10.65
CA ILE A 236 6.44 -9.12 9.91
C ILE A 236 7.17 -8.14 10.85
N GLU A 237 6.62 -7.83 12.03
CA GLU A 237 7.27 -6.94 12.98
C GLU A 237 8.55 -7.53 13.61
N ALA A 238 8.72 -8.86 13.58
CA ALA A 238 9.92 -9.53 14.05
C ALA A 238 11.05 -9.52 13.01
N LEU A 239 10.77 -9.06 11.77
CA LEU A 239 11.78 -8.94 10.73
C LEU A 239 12.82 -7.86 11.07
N TYR A 240 12.41 -6.79 11.76
CA TYR A 240 13.20 -5.58 11.94
C TYR A 240 13.95 -5.55 13.28
N THR A 241 15.25 -5.27 13.23
CA THR A 241 16.11 -5.14 14.42
C THR A 241 16.52 -3.69 14.71
N GLY A 242 16.18 -2.77 13.81
CA GLY A 242 16.49 -1.35 13.93
C GLY A 242 16.29 -0.64 12.59
N TYR A 243 16.67 0.64 12.55
CA TYR A 243 16.51 1.47 11.35
C TYR A 243 17.18 0.84 10.13
N ARG A 244 16.37 0.43 9.14
CA ARG A 244 16.82 -0.26 7.91
C ARG A 244 17.71 -1.49 8.16
N LYS A 245 17.47 -2.19 9.28
CA LYS A 245 18.15 -3.43 9.66
C LYS A 245 17.12 -4.53 9.86
N ASN A 246 17.46 -5.74 9.43
CA ASN A 246 16.59 -6.89 9.55
C ASN A 246 17.36 -8.13 10.04
N VAL A 247 16.63 -9.19 10.38
CA VAL A 247 17.15 -10.46 10.89
C VAL A 247 17.59 -11.45 9.80
N MET A 248 17.55 -11.07 8.52
CA MET A 248 17.89 -12.00 7.43
C MET A 248 19.39 -12.28 7.44
N ALA A 249 19.77 -13.55 7.30
CA ALA A 249 21.15 -13.95 7.10
C ALA A 249 21.65 -13.49 5.72
N THR A 250 22.97 -13.44 5.55
CA THR A 250 23.57 -12.95 4.31
C THR A 250 23.27 -13.84 3.10
N ASP A 251 22.91 -15.11 3.29
CA ASP A 251 22.50 -16.06 2.24
C ASP A 251 20.97 -16.17 2.08
N GLU A 252 20.19 -15.36 2.78
CA GLU A 252 18.73 -15.38 2.74
C GLU A 252 18.14 -14.25 1.87
N VAL A 253 16.91 -14.46 1.39
CA VAL A 253 16.06 -13.45 0.75
C VAL A 253 14.68 -13.45 1.38
N LEU A 254 13.98 -12.31 1.35
CA LEU A 254 12.54 -12.27 1.59
C LEU A 254 11.84 -12.85 0.35
N ALA A 255 11.14 -13.97 0.50
CA ALA A 255 10.46 -14.65 -0.59
C ALA A 255 8.97 -14.31 -0.63
N TRP A 256 8.27 -14.38 0.50
CA TRP A 256 6.82 -14.20 0.55
C TRP A 256 6.39 -13.30 1.69
N ILE A 257 5.30 -12.56 1.46
CA ILE A 257 4.49 -11.93 2.50
C ILE A 257 3.19 -12.71 2.55
N GLN A 258 2.80 -13.17 3.74
CA GLN A 258 1.57 -13.94 3.93
C GLN A 258 0.60 -13.14 4.80
N VAL A 259 -0.59 -12.87 4.27
CA VAL A 259 -1.61 -12.05 4.94
C VAL A 259 -2.81 -12.93 5.29
N PRO A 260 -3.15 -13.08 6.59
CA PRO A 260 -4.32 -13.83 7.01
C PRO A 260 -5.62 -13.30 6.40
N LEU A 261 -6.38 -14.21 5.79
CA LEU A 261 -7.72 -13.93 5.27
C LEU A 261 -8.77 -14.23 6.35
N PRO A 262 -9.90 -13.50 6.37
CA PRO A 262 -11.01 -13.83 7.24
C PRO A 262 -11.48 -15.28 6.99
N ALA A 263 -11.86 -16.00 8.04
CA ALA A 263 -12.49 -17.31 7.88
C ALA A 263 -13.75 -17.17 7.00
N GLN A 264 -13.87 -17.99 5.97
CA GLN A 264 -15.09 -18.00 5.15
C GLN A 264 -16.26 -18.36 6.05
N LYS A 265 -17.27 -17.49 6.11
CA LYS A 265 -18.55 -17.86 6.73
C LYS A 265 -19.16 -18.96 5.86
N GLU A 266 -19.38 -20.15 6.42
CA GLU A 266 -20.24 -21.15 5.79
C GLU A 266 -21.58 -20.49 5.45
N SER A 267 -21.94 -20.54 4.17
CA SER A 267 -23.22 -20.07 3.66
C SER A 267 -24.34 -20.84 4.35
N ARG A 268 -24.96 -20.26 5.38
CA ARG A 268 -26.32 -20.65 5.77
C ARG A 268 -27.26 -20.04 4.75
N ALA A 269 -27.82 -20.88 3.89
CA ALA A 269 -28.86 -20.51 2.95
C ALA A 269 -29.95 -19.68 3.67
N ALA A 270 -30.22 -18.48 3.16
CA ALA A 270 -31.30 -17.65 3.65
C ALA A 270 -32.65 -18.34 3.33
N PRO A 271 -33.62 -18.39 4.27
CA PRO A 271 -34.99 -18.77 3.92
C PRO A 271 -35.63 -17.66 3.08
N ASP A 272 -36.45 -18.08 2.10
CA ASP A 272 -37.21 -17.24 1.17
C ASP A 272 -37.89 -16.03 1.84
N GLN A 273 -37.68 -14.83 1.26
CA GLN A 273 -38.40 -13.61 1.65
C GLN A 273 -39.77 -13.54 0.93
N PRO A 274 -40.89 -13.24 1.63
CA PRO A 274 -42.14 -12.88 0.98
C PRO A 274 -42.10 -11.44 0.44
N LYS A 275 -42.84 -11.22 -0.65
CA LYS A 275 -42.93 -9.97 -1.42
C LYS A 275 -43.41 -8.76 -0.60
N GLN A 276 -42.83 -7.60 -0.94
CA GLN A 276 -43.06 -6.28 -0.35
C GLN A 276 -44.53 -5.81 -0.42
N ALA A 277 -45.00 -5.23 0.69
CA ALA A 277 -46.15 -4.33 0.73
C ALA A 277 -45.71 -2.97 1.32
N HIS A 278 -46.34 -1.92 0.80
CA HIS A 278 -46.03 -0.49 0.96
C HIS A 278 -46.38 0.05 2.36
N VAL A 279 -45.53 0.91 2.96
CA VAL A 279 -45.81 1.72 4.16
C VAL A 279 -45.11 3.09 4.06
N PRO A 280 -45.72 4.21 4.54
CA PRO A 280 -45.30 5.57 4.22
C PRO A 280 -44.29 6.20 5.21
N SER A 281 -43.75 7.34 4.78
CA SER A 281 -42.72 8.16 5.42
C SER A 281 -43.09 8.73 6.80
N GLY A 282 -42.22 8.50 7.79
CA GLY A 282 -42.21 9.23 9.06
C GLY A 282 -41.57 8.43 10.19
N GLY A 283 -40.34 8.77 10.57
CA GLY A 283 -39.67 8.20 11.76
C GLY A 283 -38.15 8.29 11.70
N SER A 284 -37.57 8.98 12.68
CA SER A 284 -36.13 9.00 12.97
C SER A 284 -35.59 7.57 13.09
N ALA A 285 -34.78 7.16 12.12
CA ALA A 285 -34.12 5.86 12.14
C ALA A 285 -32.77 6.00 12.86
N ALA A 286 -32.70 5.49 14.09
CA ALA A 286 -31.43 5.14 14.71
C ALA A 286 -30.67 4.20 13.76
N HIS A 287 -29.51 4.66 13.28
CA HIS A 287 -28.69 3.90 12.35
C HIS A 287 -27.85 2.85 13.10
N PRO A 288 -27.55 1.69 12.47
CA PRO A 288 -27.00 0.57 13.21
C PRO A 288 -25.55 0.84 13.61
N VAL A 289 -25.33 0.83 14.93
CA VAL A 289 -24.04 0.56 15.59
C VAL A 289 -23.39 -0.66 14.92
N ALA A 290 -22.05 -0.65 14.77
CA ALA A 290 -21.28 -1.75 14.20
C ALA A 290 -21.90 -3.11 14.53
N SER A 291 -22.40 -3.79 13.50
CA SER A 291 -23.09 -5.07 13.64
C SER A 291 -22.20 -6.05 14.38
N VAL A 292 -22.71 -6.56 15.49
CA VAL A 292 -22.15 -7.61 16.34
C VAL A 292 -21.42 -8.67 15.49
N GLY A 293 -20.10 -8.76 15.65
CA GLY A 293 -19.28 -9.87 15.12
C GLY A 293 -18.45 -9.59 13.85
N ALA A 294 -18.54 -8.42 13.21
CA ALA A 294 -17.70 -8.10 12.04
C ALA A 294 -16.36 -7.45 12.43
N GLU A 295 -15.28 -7.81 11.72
CA GLU A 295 -13.99 -7.14 11.82
C GLU A 295 -14.10 -5.71 11.24
N PHE A 296 -13.68 -4.70 11.99
CA PHE A 296 -13.63 -3.31 11.58
C PHE A 296 -12.16 -2.88 11.41
N MET A 297 -11.81 -2.43 10.20
CA MET A 297 -10.45 -2.03 9.87
C MET A 297 -10.40 -0.64 9.21
N ARG A 298 -9.39 0.13 9.59
CA ARG A 298 -9.02 1.40 8.96
C ARG A 298 -7.50 1.55 8.92
N VAL A 299 -7.04 2.26 7.88
CA VAL A 299 -5.64 2.67 7.76
C VAL A 299 -5.61 4.16 7.47
N TYR A 300 -4.91 4.90 8.31
CA TYR A 300 -4.77 6.34 8.24
C TYR A 300 -3.34 6.69 7.87
N LYS A 301 -3.19 7.46 6.79
CA LYS A 301 -1.92 8.03 6.35
C LYS A 301 -1.98 9.55 6.52
N ILE A 302 -1.06 10.10 7.31
CA ILE A 302 -0.95 11.54 7.55
C ILE A 302 0.37 12.04 6.97
N SER A 303 0.27 13.02 6.08
CA SER A 303 1.36 13.61 5.31
C SER A 303 1.01 15.07 4.99
N LYS A 304 1.98 15.88 4.54
CA LYS A 304 1.74 17.31 4.24
C LYS A 304 0.91 17.49 2.97
N ARG A 305 1.16 16.64 1.98
CA ARG A 305 0.36 16.52 0.75
C ARG A 305 -0.39 15.19 0.76
N PHE A 306 -1.60 15.20 0.19
CA PHE A 306 -2.46 14.01 0.20
C PHE A 306 -1.87 12.87 -0.65
N ASP A 307 -1.49 13.17 -1.88
CA ASP A 307 -0.90 12.24 -2.85
C ASP A 307 0.62 12.37 -2.94
N ASP A 308 1.28 11.26 -3.30
CA ASP A 308 2.71 11.19 -3.57
C ASP A 308 3.57 11.86 -2.49
N ASP A 309 3.25 11.60 -1.22
CA ASP A 309 3.99 12.11 -0.08
C ASP A 309 4.30 10.99 0.90
N ILE A 310 5.39 11.15 1.64
CA ILE A 310 5.83 10.23 2.66
C ILE A 310 5.07 10.53 3.94
N SER A 311 4.59 9.48 4.60
CA SER A 311 3.89 9.60 5.88
C SER A 311 4.75 10.29 6.94
N ALA A 312 4.19 11.31 7.58
CA ALA A 312 4.58 11.64 8.94
C ALA A 312 4.14 10.49 9.85
N ILE A 313 2.90 10.03 9.74
CA ILE A 313 2.36 8.91 10.53
C ILE A 313 1.55 8.01 9.64
N CYS A 314 1.69 6.70 9.85
CA CYS A 314 0.76 5.72 9.35
C CYS A 314 0.22 4.91 10.55
N LEU A 315 -1.10 4.88 10.72
CA LEU A 315 -1.77 4.09 11.77
C LEU A 315 -2.77 3.14 11.11
N ALA A 316 -2.56 1.85 11.29
CA ALA A 316 -3.47 0.80 10.84
C ALA A 316 -4.09 0.11 12.05
N LEU A 317 -5.42 0.03 12.10
CA LEU A 317 -6.16 -0.65 13.15
C LEU A 317 -7.06 -1.72 12.55
N SER A 318 -7.06 -2.89 13.16
CA SER A 318 -7.98 -3.99 12.89
C SER A 318 -8.56 -4.46 14.21
N MET A 319 -9.87 -4.32 14.38
CA MET A 319 -10.55 -4.68 15.64
C MET A 319 -11.77 -5.54 15.36
N ARG A 320 -12.01 -6.52 16.23
CA ARG A 320 -13.28 -7.26 16.26
C ARG A 320 -14.05 -6.86 17.50
N ILE A 321 -15.25 -6.32 17.29
CA ILE A 321 -16.15 -5.90 18.37
C ILE A 321 -17.35 -6.84 18.36
N ASP A 322 -17.65 -7.42 19.51
CA ASP A 322 -18.73 -8.38 19.69
C ASP A 322 -19.48 -8.04 20.99
N ASN A 323 -20.80 -7.91 20.90
CA ASN A 323 -21.66 -7.51 22.02
C ASN A 323 -21.12 -6.30 22.81
N GLY A 324 -20.65 -5.27 22.08
CA GLY A 324 -20.11 -4.05 22.68
C GLY A 324 -18.77 -4.22 23.40
N ARG A 325 -18.04 -5.33 23.20
CA ARG A 325 -16.70 -5.57 23.76
C ARG A 325 -15.67 -5.79 22.66
N VAL A 326 -14.45 -5.33 22.89
CA VAL A 326 -13.32 -5.59 22.01
C VAL A 326 -12.84 -7.01 22.23
N VAL A 327 -13.02 -7.89 21.25
CA VAL A 327 -12.56 -9.28 21.35
C VAL A 327 -11.12 -9.43 20.89
N SER A 328 -10.72 -8.66 19.87
CA SER A 328 -9.35 -8.59 19.40
C SER A 328 -9.04 -7.20 18.86
N ALA A 329 -7.81 -6.75 19.06
CA ALA A 329 -7.26 -5.53 18.50
C ALA A 329 -5.86 -5.84 17.94
N SER A 330 -5.58 -5.32 16.75
CA SER A 330 -4.29 -5.42 16.08
C SER A 330 -3.95 -4.08 15.45
N ILE A 331 -2.86 -3.45 15.92
CA ILE A 331 -2.53 -2.05 15.66
C ILE A 331 -1.09 -1.95 15.19
N GLY A 332 -0.92 -1.62 13.90
CA GLY A 332 0.38 -1.34 13.29
C GLY A 332 0.61 0.16 13.16
N VAL A 333 1.83 0.62 13.45
CA VAL A 333 2.19 2.05 13.46
C VAL A 333 3.52 2.28 12.74
N GLY A 334 3.55 3.32 11.90
CA GLY A 334 4.74 3.82 11.20
C GLY A 334 4.98 5.30 11.52
N GLY A 335 6.25 5.71 11.46
CA GLY A 335 6.69 7.10 11.71
C GLY A 335 6.82 7.49 13.19
N VAL A 336 6.82 6.51 14.09
CA VAL A 336 6.85 6.74 15.55
C VAL A 336 8.03 6.10 16.27
N ALA A 337 8.79 5.26 15.58
CA ALA A 337 9.96 4.55 16.08
C ALA A 337 11.00 4.36 14.95
N ALA A 338 12.12 3.71 15.25
CA ALA A 338 13.18 3.40 14.28
C ALA A 338 12.75 2.36 13.23
N THR A 339 11.68 1.60 13.50
CA THR A 339 11.08 0.58 12.63
C THR A 339 9.56 0.75 12.62
N PRO A 340 8.83 0.14 11.67
CA PRO A 340 7.41 -0.11 11.86
C PRO A 340 7.18 -1.00 13.08
N VAL A 341 6.15 -0.71 13.87
CA VAL A 341 5.92 -1.33 15.18
C VAL A 341 4.46 -1.72 15.38
N ARG A 342 4.24 -2.64 16.32
CA ARG A 342 2.93 -3.01 16.84
C ARG A 342 2.68 -2.30 18.16
N ALA A 343 1.52 -1.68 18.34
CA ALA A 343 1.14 -0.99 19.58
C ALA A 343 0.59 -1.97 20.63
N ARG A 344 1.46 -2.83 21.14
CA ARG A 344 1.12 -3.94 22.05
C ARG A 344 0.48 -3.47 23.37
N ASN A 345 0.95 -2.36 23.94
CA ASN A 345 0.36 -1.84 25.19
C ASN A 345 -1.05 -1.32 24.93
N THR A 346 -1.26 -0.63 23.81
CA THR A 346 -2.57 -0.17 23.38
C THR A 346 -3.51 -1.33 23.05
N GLU A 347 -3.03 -2.37 22.35
CA GLU A 347 -3.80 -3.61 22.10
C GLU A 347 -4.25 -4.26 23.41
N ALA A 348 -3.35 -4.39 24.39
CA ALA A 348 -3.66 -4.95 25.71
C ALA A 348 -4.65 -4.10 26.51
N ALA A 349 -4.58 -2.76 26.41
CA ALA A 349 -5.53 -1.86 27.04
C ALA A 349 -6.95 -1.95 26.44
N LEU A 350 -7.06 -2.38 25.18
CA LEU A 350 -8.34 -2.53 24.48
C LEU A 350 -8.95 -3.92 24.67
N GLN A 351 -8.14 -4.98 24.64
CA GLN A 351 -8.64 -6.36 24.59
C GLN A 351 -9.50 -6.73 25.81
N GLY A 352 -10.67 -7.30 25.56
CA GLY A 352 -11.64 -7.71 26.57
C GLY A 352 -12.47 -6.56 27.16
N GLN A 353 -12.09 -5.30 26.91
CA GLN A 353 -12.78 -4.14 27.46
C GLN A 353 -14.08 -3.83 26.72
N PRO A 354 -15.06 -3.21 27.39
CA PRO A 354 -16.21 -2.59 26.72
C PRO A 354 -15.72 -1.56 25.69
N TRP A 355 -16.26 -1.59 24.48
CA TRP A 355 -16.01 -0.56 23.48
C TRP A 355 -16.87 0.65 23.86
N THR A 356 -16.31 1.54 24.69
CA THR A 356 -16.94 2.77 25.22
C THR A 356 -16.00 3.96 25.10
N LEU A 357 -16.52 5.19 25.21
CA LEU A 357 -15.70 6.41 25.18
C LEU A 357 -14.59 6.41 26.26
N ALA A 358 -14.88 5.92 27.47
CA ALA A 358 -13.90 5.84 28.55
C ALA A 358 -12.72 4.91 28.17
N THR A 359 -13.03 3.75 27.60
CA THR A 359 -12.02 2.81 27.09
C THR A 359 -11.19 3.41 25.98
N VAL A 360 -11.81 4.17 25.08
CA VAL A 360 -11.09 4.88 24.01
C VAL A 360 -10.17 5.95 24.56
N GLN A 361 -10.60 6.75 25.54
CA GLN A 361 -9.76 7.76 26.17
C GLN A 361 -8.53 7.15 26.85
N LEU A 362 -8.69 5.99 27.51
CA LEU A 362 -7.58 5.23 28.07
C LEU A 362 -6.64 4.68 26.97
N ALA A 363 -7.19 4.16 25.88
CA ALA A 363 -6.39 3.66 24.77
C ALA A 363 -5.64 4.80 24.05
N ILE A 364 -6.24 6.00 23.95
CA ILE A 364 -5.59 7.20 23.41
C ILE A 364 -4.40 7.61 24.27
N SER A 365 -4.56 7.69 25.59
CA SER A 365 -3.45 8.06 26.48
C SER A 365 -2.34 7.00 26.44
N THR A 366 -2.71 5.73 26.40
CA THR A 366 -1.77 4.60 26.24
C THR A 366 -0.97 4.72 24.94
N LEU A 367 -1.66 4.91 23.80
CA LEU A 367 -1.02 5.00 22.48
C LEU A 367 -0.07 6.20 22.37
N ARG A 368 -0.43 7.34 22.98
CA ARG A 368 0.41 8.54 23.01
C ARG A 368 1.70 8.34 23.80
N ALA A 369 1.65 7.55 24.86
CA ALA A 369 2.76 7.27 25.75
C ALA A 369 3.61 6.06 25.31
N GLU A 370 3.08 5.19 24.45
CA GLU A 370 3.73 3.94 24.04
C GLU A 370 5.00 4.15 23.21
N PHE A 371 5.11 5.28 22.51
CA PHE A 371 6.23 5.56 21.60
C PHE A 371 6.87 6.92 21.86
N GLN A 372 8.13 7.07 21.44
CA GLN A 372 8.89 8.31 21.53
C GLN A 372 9.30 8.77 20.11
N PRO A 373 8.38 9.39 19.35
CA PRO A 373 8.64 9.82 17.98
C PRO A 373 9.72 10.91 17.93
N ILE A 374 10.46 10.96 16.82
CA ILE A 374 11.40 12.03 16.53
C ILE A 374 10.70 13.25 15.92
N SER A 375 11.33 14.43 16.04
CA SER A 375 10.97 15.61 15.25
C SER A 375 11.81 15.65 13.97
N ASP A 376 11.18 15.95 12.83
CA ASP A 376 11.87 16.17 11.55
C ASP A 376 11.15 17.23 10.69
N MET A 377 11.62 17.42 9.45
CA MET A 377 11.01 18.36 8.50
C MET A 377 9.56 18.02 8.12
N ARG A 378 9.07 16.79 8.39
CA ARG A 378 7.70 16.37 8.08
C ARG A 378 6.76 16.75 9.22
N ALA A 379 7.15 16.45 10.46
CA ALA A 379 6.36 16.74 11.64
C ALA A 379 7.20 16.71 12.92
N SER A 380 6.79 17.49 13.93
CA SER A 380 7.35 17.41 15.27
C SER A 380 6.92 16.13 16.00
N ALA A 381 7.72 15.70 16.98
CA ALA A 381 7.40 14.59 17.88
C ALA A 381 6.05 14.79 18.57
N ALA A 382 5.79 16.00 19.07
CA ALA A 382 4.53 16.35 19.74
C ALA A 382 3.33 16.22 18.78
N TYR A 383 3.44 16.73 17.54
CA TYR A 383 2.41 16.57 16.53
C TYR A 383 2.15 15.09 16.24
N ARG A 384 3.21 14.28 16.16
CA ARG A 384 3.10 12.84 15.91
C ARG A 384 2.30 12.15 17.02
N SER A 385 2.67 12.36 18.29
CA SER A 385 1.94 11.75 19.41
C SER A 385 0.47 12.21 19.45
N GLU A 386 0.21 13.51 19.29
CA GLU A 386 -1.15 14.06 19.34
C GLU A 386 -2.05 13.44 18.26
N VAL A 387 -1.55 13.40 17.01
CA VAL A 387 -2.28 12.85 15.86
C VAL A 387 -2.56 11.36 16.02
N LEU A 388 -1.66 10.55 16.59
CA LEU A 388 -1.94 9.13 16.86
C LEU A 388 -3.21 8.96 17.72
N GLY A 389 -3.32 9.74 18.80
CA GLY A 389 -4.50 9.73 19.65
C GLY A 389 -5.77 10.17 18.90
N ASN A 390 -5.66 11.23 18.10
CA ASN A 390 -6.80 11.76 17.34
C ASN A 390 -7.28 10.76 16.27
N LEU A 391 -6.37 10.00 15.67
CA LEU A 391 -6.73 8.94 14.71
C LEU A 391 -7.42 7.76 15.38
N LEU A 392 -7.04 7.39 16.62
CA LEU A 392 -7.78 6.39 17.39
C LEU A 392 -9.17 6.90 17.80
N GLN A 393 -9.31 8.18 18.14
CA GLN A 393 -10.61 8.80 18.37
C GLN A 393 -11.48 8.81 17.10
N ARG A 394 -10.87 9.13 15.95
CA ARG A 394 -11.53 9.05 14.65
C ARG A 394 -11.99 7.63 14.35
N PHE A 395 -11.16 6.62 14.62
CA PHE A 395 -11.54 5.21 14.48
C PHE A 395 -12.76 4.85 15.32
N TRP A 396 -12.80 5.33 16.58
CA TRP A 396 -13.97 5.18 17.43
C TRP A 396 -15.22 5.77 16.78
N PHE A 397 -15.19 7.03 16.37
CA PHE A 397 -16.33 7.68 15.71
C PHE A 397 -16.79 6.93 14.45
N GLU A 398 -15.85 6.51 13.58
CA GLU A 398 -16.16 5.72 12.39
C GLU A 398 -16.81 4.38 12.75
N SER A 399 -16.41 3.75 13.87
CA SER A 399 -17.04 2.52 14.36
C SER A 399 -18.45 2.73 14.94
N GLN A 400 -18.78 3.96 15.36
CA GLN A 400 -20.13 4.35 15.79
C GLN A 400 -21.03 4.73 14.59
N GLY A 401 -20.54 4.63 13.36
CA GLY A 401 -21.30 4.95 12.15
C GLY A 401 -21.16 6.41 11.67
N LEU A 402 -20.35 7.24 12.33
CA LEU A 402 -20.06 8.59 11.84
C LEU A 402 -19.26 8.51 10.53
N GLN A 403 -19.75 9.20 9.51
CA GLN A 403 -19.10 9.34 8.22
C GLN A 403 -18.62 10.78 8.04
N ALA A 404 -17.64 10.98 7.15
CA ALA A 404 -17.04 12.27 6.86
C ALA A 404 -16.62 13.01 8.15
N ILE A 405 -15.56 12.56 8.82
CA ILE A 405 -15.00 13.27 9.99
C ILE A 405 -13.91 14.21 9.46
N ASN A 406 -14.29 15.42 9.08
CA ASN A 406 -13.40 16.47 8.60
C ASN A 406 -13.89 17.84 9.14
N LEU A 407 -13.11 18.89 8.90
CA LEU A 407 -13.49 20.24 9.34
C LEU A 407 -14.78 20.73 8.68
N ASP A 408 -15.01 20.35 7.41
CA ASP A 408 -16.16 20.81 6.63
C ASP A 408 -17.50 20.21 7.12
N SER A 409 -17.44 19.06 7.79
CA SER A 409 -18.59 18.36 8.37
C SER A 409 -18.69 18.50 9.88
N PHE A 410 -17.72 19.17 10.52
CA PHE A 410 -17.73 19.38 11.96
C PHE A 410 -18.73 20.49 12.31
N ALA A 411 -19.90 20.09 12.81
CA ALA A 411 -20.85 21.00 13.43
C ALA A 411 -20.51 21.14 14.92
N LEU A 412 -20.29 22.37 15.38
CA LEU A 412 -20.27 22.65 16.82
C LEU A 412 -21.68 22.38 17.39
N PRO A 413 -21.82 21.71 18.54
CA PRO A 413 -23.09 21.65 19.24
C PRO A 413 -23.59 23.07 19.54
N GLU A 414 -24.89 23.31 19.37
CA GLU A 414 -25.54 24.63 19.53
C GLU A 414 -25.33 25.28 20.92
N GLU A 415 -24.83 24.53 21.91
CA GLU A 415 -24.56 25.02 23.26
C GLU A 415 -23.30 25.91 23.38
N ILE A 416 -22.58 26.17 22.28
CA ILE A 416 -21.39 27.05 22.25
C ILE A 416 -21.51 28.15 21.16
N ALA A 417 -22.72 28.53 20.75
CA ALA A 417 -22.96 29.67 19.85
C ALA A 417 -23.46 30.91 20.60
#